data_AF-A0A4Q2A4V8-F1
#
_entry.id   AF-A0A4Q2A4V8-F1
#
_cell.length_a   1.000
_cell.length_b   1.000
_cell.length_c   1.000
_cell.angle_alpha   90.00
_cell.angle_beta   90.00
_cell.angle_gamma   90.00
#
_symmetry.space_group_name_H-M   'P 1'
#
loop_
_entity.id
_entity.type
_entity.pdbx_description
1 polymer ?
#
loop_
_entity_poly.entity_id
_entity_poly.type
_entity_poly.pdbx_seq_one_letter_code
_entity_poly.pdbx_strand_id
1 'polypeptide(L)'
;MVLAGCSTASGPTFSASELQPRDGVRTFQVDCHGLLSGPQTCMKAARKICGDQPVRAVDSARALRDGSDPASLVFQCGAAPAEPASAAEPVSATVEHVNLSGDALFATDHATLAPTARESLDRLLSEHADHTHSKVTITGFTDSVGSDDYNLALSQRRAEAVAAYLKAHGLKADSMTVTGRGKADPVASNATAEGRASNRRAEVRLDSEKE
;
A
#
# COMPACT_ATOMS: atom_id res chain seq x y z
N MET A 1 -6.26 -37.72 19.32
CA MET A 1 -7.21 -37.80 18.19
C MET A 1 -8.11 -36.59 18.27
N VAL A 2 -7.81 -35.52 17.52
CA VAL A 2 -8.70 -34.35 17.43
C VAL A 2 -9.74 -34.66 16.35
N LEU A 3 -10.97 -34.93 16.76
CA LEU A 3 -12.12 -35.06 15.86
C LEU A 3 -12.40 -33.69 15.23
N ALA A 4 -11.95 -33.48 14.00
CA ALA A 4 -12.42 -32.37 13.18
C ALA A 4 -13.89 -32.67 12.80
N GLY A 5 -14.83 -32.11 13.54
CA GLY A 5 -16.25 -32.19 13.21
C GLY A 5 -16.52 -31.38 11.96
N CYS A 6 -16.65 -32.04 10.80
CA CYS A 6 -17.15 -31.40 9.59
C CYS A 6 -18.61 -30.99 9.82
N SER A 7 -18.86 -29.71 10.05
CA SER A 7 -20.22 -29.18 10.15
C SER A 7 -20.77 -29.05 8.73
N THR A 8 -21.43 -30.10 8.22
CA THR A 8 -22.12 -30.08 6.93
C THR A 8 -23.58 -29.72 7.13
N ALA A 9 -24.06 -28.69 6.43
CA ALA A 9 -25.47 -28.29 6.44
C ALA A 9 -26.05 -28.49 5.04
N SER A 10 -27.02 -29.40 4.90
CA SER A 10 -27.67 -29.70 3.63
C SER A 10 -29.14 -29.31 3.67
N GLY A 11 -29.61 -28.67 2.62
CA GLY A 11 -31.01 -28.31 2.40
C GLY A 11 -31.51 -28.82 1.04
N PRO A 12 -32.82 -28.66 0.75
CA PRO A 12 -33.42 -29.14 -0.50
C PRO A 12 -32.88 -28.44 -1.76
N THR A 13 -32.19 -27.30 -1.62
CA THR A 13 -31.70 -26.47 -2.75
C THR A 13 -30.24 -26.05 -2.59
N PHE A 14 -29.53 -26.58 -1.57
CA PHE A 14 -28.13 -26.26 -1.34
C PHE A 14 -27.42 -27.33 -0.50
N SER A 15 -26.11 -27.44 -0.67
CA SER A 15 -25.22 -28.17 0.22
C SER A 15 -24.11 -27.24 0.69
N ALA A 16 -23.86 -27.19 2.00
CA ALA A 16 -22.80 -26.38 2.58
C ALA A 16 -21.83 -27.23 3.40
N SER A 17 -20.55 -26.93 3.25
CA SER A 17 -19.44 -27.58 3.94
C SER A 17 -18.42 -26.55 4.42
N GLU A 18 -17.92 -26.74 5.63
CA GLU A 18 -16.79 -25.97 6.16
C GLU A 18 -15.49 -26.45 5.50
N LEU A 19 -14.75 -25.52 4.90
CA LEU A 19 -13.41 -25.74 4.37
C LEU A 19 -12.40 -25.49 5.49
N GLN A 20 -11.40 -26.37 5.62
CA GLN A 20 -10.29 -26.17 6.54
C GLN A 20 -9.33 -25.13 5.95
N PRO A 21 -9.26 -23.89 6.46
CA PRO A 21 -8.40 -22.84 5.91
C PRO A 21 -6.98 -22.96 6.46
N ARG A 22 -5.98 -22.51 5.70
CA ARG A 22 -4.59 -22.44 6.17
C ARG A 22 -4.34 -21.29 7.18
N ASP A 23 -5.19 -20.27 7.19
CA ASP A 23 -5.00 -19.03 7.94
C ASP A 23 -5.87 -18.92 9.21
N GLY A 24 -6.51 -20.02 9.64
CA GLY A 24 -7.32 -20.06 10.87
C GLY A 24 -8.72 -19.40 10.79
N VAL A 25 -9.10 -18.77 9.68
CA VAL A 25 -10.42 -18.12 9.50
C VAL A 25 -11.46 -19.08 8.93
N ARG A 26 -12.46 -19.48 9.72
CA ARG A 26 -13.52 -20.43 9.32
C ARG A 26 -14.17 -20.02 7.99
N THR A 27 -13.92 -20.83 6.96
CA THR A 27 -14.38 -20.58 5.59
C THR A 27 -15.38 -21.66 5.20
N PHE A 28 -16.46 -21.28 4.52
CA PHE A 28 -17.54 -22.18 4.13
C PHE A 28 -17.71 -22.13 2.62
N GLN A 29 -17.99 -23.28 2.02
CA GLN A 29 -18.44 -23.38 0.64
C GLN A 29 -19.90 -23.80 0.66
N VAL A 30 -20.73 -23.11 -0.11
CA VAL A 30 -22.10 -23.52 -0.40
C VAL A 30 -22.27 -23.71 -1.91
N ASP A 31 -22.75 -24.89 -2.28
CA ASP A 31 -23.14 -25.23 -3.63
C ASP A 31 -24.67 -25.15 -3.72
N CYS A 32 -25.16 -24.36 -4.66
CA CYS A 32 -26.59 -24.09 -4.82
C CYS A 32 -27.09 -24.73 -6.10
N HIS A 33 -28.09 -25.59 -5.95
CA HIS A 33 -28.66 -26.36 -7.05
C HIS A 33 -30.17 -26.22 -6.98
N GLY A 34 -30.83 -25.69 -8.02
CA GLY A 34 -32.28 -25.54 -7.98
C GLY A 34 -32.90 -25.03 -9.27
N LEU A 35 -33.88 -25.79 -9.79
CA LEU A 35 -34.70 -25.46 -10.96
C LEU A 35 -35.79 -24.40 -10.66
N LEU A 36 -35.98 -24.02 -9.38
CA LEU A 36 -37.09 -23.19 -8.88
C LEU A 36 -36.63 -22.03 -7.98
N SER A 37 -35.35 -21.65 -8.05
CA SER A 37 -34.73 -20.78 -7.07
C SER A 37 -34.25 -19.49 -7.75
N GLY A 38 -34.87 -18.37 -7.39
CA GLY A 38 -34.56 -17.06 -7.95
C GLY A 38 -33.15 -16.54 -7.56
N PRO A 39 -32.76 -15.36 -8.07
CA PRO A 39 -31.50 -14.73 -7.69
C PRO A 39 -31.49 -14.47 -6.17
N GLN A 40 -30.34 -14.69 -5.53
CA GLN A 40 -30.00 -14.67 -4.10
C GLN A 40 -30.12 -15.98 -3.29
N THR A 41 -30.24 -17.14 -3.90
CA THR A 41 -30.35 -18.44 -3.20
C THR A 41 -29.08 -18.77 -2.39
N CYS A 42 -27.90 -18.61 -2.98
CA CYS A 42 -26.63 -18.84 -2.27
C CYS A 42 -26.40 -17.84 -1.15
N MET A 43 -26.69 -16.56 -1.40
CA MET A 43 -26.55 -15.51 -0.40
C MET A 43 -27.48 -15.74 0.80
N LYS A 44 -28.70 -16.26 0.56
CA LYS A 44 -29.63 -16.60 1.63
C LYS A 44 -29.15 -17.80 2.46
N ALA A 45 -28.60 -18.83 1.82
CA ALA A 45 -28.00 -19.96 2.51
C ALA A 45 -26.80 -19.53 3.37
N ALA A 46 -25.91 -18.70 2.82
CA ALA A 46 -24.76 -18.16 3.54
C ALA A 46 -25.16 -17.31 4.75
N ARG A 47 -26.17 -16.44 4.63
CA ARG A 47 -26.71 -15.66 5.76
C ARG A 47 -27.26 -16.55 6.86
N LYS A 48 -27.95 -17.64 6.50
CA LYS A 48 -28.46 -18.60 7.48
C LYS A 48 -27.33 -19.29 8.25
N ILE A 49 -26.20 -19.56 7.59
CA ILE A 49 -25.03 -20.18 8.21
C ILE A 49 -24.30 -19.18 9.13
N CYS A 50 -24.21 -17.91 8.75
CA CYS A 50 -23.56 -16.87 9.55
C CYS A 50 -24.43 -16.25 10.66
N GLY A 51 -25.74 -16.52 10.67
CA GLY A 51 -26.66 -15.92 11.64
C GLY A 51 -26.67 -14.40 11.56
N ASP A 52 -26.36 -13.73 12.67
CA ASP A 52 -26.28 -12.26 12.76
C ASP A 52 -24.93 -11.69 12.27
N GLN A 53 -23.95 -12.53 11.95
CA GLN A 53 -22.67 -12.06 11.41
C GLN A 53 -22.77 -11.72 9.92
N PRO A 54 -22.05 -10.68 9.46
CA PRO A 54 -22.03 -10.35 8.04
C PRO A 54 -21.36 -11.47 7.22
N VAL A 55 -21.91 -11.75 6.04
CA VAL A 55 -21.39 -12.73 5.07
C VAL A 55 -20.44 -12.02 4.12
N ARG A 56 -19.21 -12.52 4.01
CA ARG A 56 -18.22 -12.06 3.02
C ARG A 56 -17.93 -13.17 2.02
N ALA A 57 -18.19 -12.93 0.73
CA ALA A 57 -17.73 -13.82 -0.33
C ALA A 57 -16.19 -13.73 -0.46
N VAL A 58 -15.51 -14.87 -0.36
CA VAL A 58 -14.04 -14.99 -0.45
C VAL A 58 -13.63 -15.36 -1.87
N ASP A 59 -14.34 -16.31 -2.46
CA ASP A 59 -14.20 -16.66 -3.86
C ASP A 59 -15.60 -16.78 -4.45
N SER A 60 -15.88 -15.89 -5.39
CA SER A 60 -17.02 -16.03 -6.27
C SER A 60 -16.41 -16.04 -7.65
N ALA A 61 -16.29 -17.21 -8.25
CA ALA A 61 -15.87 -17.34 -9.63
C ALA A 61 -16.85 -16.49 -10.48
N ARG A 62 -16.42 -15.25 -10.77
CA ARG A 62 -16.97 -14.34 -11.77
C ARG A 62 -18.38 -13.75 -11.55
N ALA A 63 -19.18 -14.15 -10.56
CA ALA A 63 -20.58 -13.74 -10.48
C ALA A 63 -20.95 -13.00 -9.18
N LEU A 64 -20.57 -11.72 -9.09
CA LEU A 64 -21.33 -10.73 -8.30
C LEU A 64 -21.45 -9.36 -9.02
N ARG A 65 -20.92 -9.23 -10.24
CA ARG A 65 -20.99 -7.97 -11.01
C ARG A 65 -22.31 -7.81 -11.79
N ASP A 66 -23.05 -8.90 -12.00
CA ASP A 66 -24.20 -8.95 -12.91
C ASP A 66 -25.50 -9.41 -12.23
N GLY A 67 -25.57 -9.36 -10.89
CA GLY A 67 -26.78 -9.72 -10.12
C GLY A 67 -27.22 -11.21 -10.21
N SER A 68 -26.47 -12.04 -10.92
CA SER A 68 -26.70 -13.48 -11.05
C SER A 68 -26.01 -14.26 -9.93
N ASP A 69 -26.70 -15.24 -9.36
CA ASP A 69 -26.11 -16.13 -8.34
C ASP A 69 -25.07 -17.07 -8.94
N PRO A 70 -23.90 -17.23 -8.33
CA PRO A 70 -22.99 -18.30 -8.70
C PRO A 70 -23.57 -19.65 -8.29
N ALA A 71 -23.30 -20.71 -9.06
CA ALA A 71 -23.66 -22.08 -8.69
C ALA A 71 -22.92 -22.58 -7.44
N SER A 72 -21.80 -21.95 -7.09
CA SER A 72 -21.01 -22.21 -5.89
C SER A 72 -20.49 -20.91 -5.31
N LEU A 73 -20.61 -20.74 -3.99
CA LEU A 73 -20.19 -19.55 -3.26
C LEU A 73 -19.29 -19.96 -2.10
N VAL A 74 -18.05 -19.45 -2.08
CA VAL A 74 -17.16 -19.58 -0.93
C VAL A 74 -17.23 -18.30 -0.11
N PHE A 75 -17.54 -18.40 1.18
CA PHE A 75 -17.74 -17.26 2.06
C PHE A 75 -17.18 -17.47 3.48
N GLN A 76 -17.02 -16.37 4.19
CA GLN A 76 -16.63 -16.33 5.61
C GLN A 76 -17.69 -15.57 6.41
N CYS A 77 -17.90 -15.98 7.66
CA CYS A 77 -18.77 -15.30 8.61
C CYS A 77 -17.95 -14.33 9.45
N GLY A 78 -18.32 -13.06 9.46
CA GLY A 78 -17.63 -12.02 10.22
C GLY A 78 -17.30 -10.81 9.36
N ALA A 79 -17.03 -9.69 10.03
CA ALA A 79 -16.50 -8.51 9.35
C ALA A 79 -15.19 -8.89 8.64
N ALA A 80 -14.90 -8.23 7.51
CA ALA A 80 -13.60 -8.37 6.88
C ALA A 80 -12.52 -8.27 7.97
N PRO A 81 -11.60 -9.25 8.09
CA PRO A 81 -10.37 -8.98 8.81
C PRO A 81 -9.87 -7.66 8.23
N ALA A 82 -9.60 -6.67 9.08
CA ALA A 82 -8.94 -5.46 8.63
C ALA A 82 -7.77 -5.92 7.78
N GLU A 83 -7.82 -5.60 6.48
CA GLU A 83 -6.86 -6.06 5.50
C GLU A 83 -5.48 -5.84 6.12
N PRO A 84 -4.69 -6.90 6.39
CA PRO A 84 -3.34 -6.66 6.84
C PRO A 84 -2.69 -5.94 5.67
N ALA A 85 -2.50 -4.63 5.82
CA ALA A 85 -1.76 -3.82 4.88
C ALA A 85 -0.49 -4.61 4.58
N SER A 86 -0.36 -5.01 3.32
CA SER A 86 0.81 -5.61 2.68
C SER A 86 2.03 -5.69 3.59
N ALA A 87 2.39 -6.92 4.00
CA ALA A 87 3.68 -7.32 4.55
C ALA A 87 4.72 -6.18 4.67
N ALA A 88 4.67 -5.47 5.80
CA ALA A 88 5.84 -4.81 6.36
C ALA A 88 6.03 -5.45 7.72
N GLU A 89 6.91 -6.44 7.80
CA GLU A 89 7.50 -6.81 9.08
C GLU A 89 8.02 -5.50 9.69
N PRO A 90 7.67 -5.16 10.94
CA PRO A 90 8.32 -4.06 11.63
C PRO A 90 9.69 -4.58 12.04
N VAL A 91 10.62 -4.72 11.08
CA VAL A 91 12.02 -4.64 11.42
C VAL A 91 12.19 -3.25 12.03
N SER A 92 12.66 -3.25 13.26
CA SER A 92 12.95 -2.08 14.07
C SER A 92 14.08 -1.25 13.44
N ALA A 93 13.88 -0.75 12.23
CA ALA A 93 14.71 0.28 11.63
C ALA A 93 14.30 1.60 12.29
N THR A 94 15.26 2.31 12.86
CA THR A 94 15.12 3.74 13.12
C THR A 94 15.02 4.40 11.76
N VAL A 95 13.78 4.70 11.35
CA VAL A 95 13.49 5.37 10.08
C VAL A 95 13.62 6.87 10.30
N GLU A 96 14.70 7.47 9.82
CA GLU A 96 14.83 8.93 9.83
C GLU A 96 14.25 9.50 8.52
N HIS A 97 13.32 10.44 8.67
CA HIS A 97 12.71 11.16 7.55
C HIS A 97 13.24 12.58 7.48
N VAL A 98 14.04 12.87 6.46
CA VAL A 98 14.44 14.24 6.14
C VAL A 98 13.54 14.76 5.03
N ASN A 99 12.70 15.74 5.36
CA ASN A 99 11.85 16.42 4.39
C ASN A 99 12.56 17.69 3.91
N LEU A 100 12.84 17.72 2.61
CA LEU A 100 13.46 18.85 1.96
C LEU A 100 12.38 19.57 1.14
N SER A 101 12.10 20.84 1.47
CA SER A 101 11.10 21.67 0.77
C SER A 101 11.63 22.26 -0.54
N GLY A 102 10.90 22.06 -1.63
CA GLY A 102 11.34 22.19 -3.03
C GLY A 102 11.70 23.59 -3.50
N ASP A 103 11.14 24.65 -2.90
CA ASP A 103 11.51 26.03 -3.23
C ASP A 103 12.93 26.39 -2.76
N ALA A 104 13.45 25.66 -1.78
CA ALA A 104 14.83 25.75 -1.34
C ALA A 104 15.75 24.75 -2.03
N LEU A 105 15.24 23.86 -2.89
CA LEU A 105 16.01 22.75 -3.47
C LEU A 105 16.23 22.80 -4.96
N PHE A 106 15.25 23.27 -5.74
CA PHE A 106 15.27 23.17 -7.19
C PHE A 106 14.84 24.50 -7.80
N ALA A 107 15.61 25.01 -8.76
CA ALA A 107 15.08 26.06 -9.63
C ALA A 107 13.84 25.54 -10.38
N THR A 108 12.86 26.41 -10.65
CA THR A 108 11.63 26.07 -11.40
C THR A 108 11.98 25.33 -12.69
N ASP A 109 11.37 24.17 -12.94
CA ASP A 109 11.62 23.29 -14.11
C ASP A 109 13.02 22.64 -14.19
N HIS A 110 13.86 22.79 -13.16
CA HIS A 110 15.18 22.16 -13.12
C HIS A 110 15.25 21.06 -12.05
N ALA A 111 16.08 20.06 -12.32
CA ALA A 111 16.50 19.04 -11.35
C ALA A 111 17.84 19.40 -10.69
N THR A 112 18.37 20.59 -10.97
CA THR A 112 19.63 21.07 -10.39
C THR A 112 19.42 21.52 -8.95
N LEU A 113 20.24 20.98 -8.04
CA LEU A 113 20.22 21.36 -6.63
C LEU A 113 20.64 22.82 -6.44
N ALA A 114 19.86 23.59 -5.69
CA ALA A 114 20.20 24.93 -5.23
C ALA A 114 21.32 24.90 -4.17
N PRO A 115 22.05 26.00 -3.92
CA PRO A 115 23.06 26.05 -2.86
C PRO A 115 22.50 25.69 -1.47
N THR A 116 21.33 26.23 -1.12
CA THR A 116 20.61 25.92 0.12
C THR A 116 20.23 24.43 0.25
N ALA A 117 20.00 23.78 -0.90
CA ALA A 117 19.78 22.34 -0.97
C ALA A 117 21.02 21.57 -0.54
N ARG A 118 22.18 21.97 -1.09
CA ARG A 118 23.47 21.36 -0.79
C ARG A 118 23.80 21.49 0.69
N GLU A 119 23.61 22.67 1.28
CA GLU A 119 23.84 22.89 2.73
C GLU A 119 22.98 21.97 3.61
N SER A 120 21.72 21.74 3.21
CA SER A 120 20.81 20.84 3.95
C SER A 120 21.24 19.38 3.81
N LEU A 121 21.68 18.98 2.62
CA LEU A 121 22.21 17.64 2.35
C LEU A 121 23.57 17.41 3.04
N ASP A 122 24.43 18.42 3.11
CA ASP A 122 25.72 18.37 3.79
C ASP A 122 25.55 18.22 5.30
N ARG A 123 24.53 18.87 5.87
CA ARG A 123 24.16 18.67 7.28
C ARG A 123 23.72 17.24 7.55
N LEU A 124 22.84 16.70 6.71
CA LEU A 124 22.43 15.29 6.77
C LEU A 124 23.65 14.36 6.69
N LEU A 125 24.54 14.59 5.72
CA LEU A 125 25.77 13.80 5.57
C LEU A 125 26.68 13.88 6.81
N SER A 126 26.75 15.04 7.45
CA SER A 126 27.56 15.24 8.66
C SER A 126 26.97 14.54 9.88
N GLU A 127 25.64 14.56 10.04
CA GLU A 127 24.92 13.87 11.10
C GLU A 127 25.01 12.33 10.97
N HIS A 128 25.20 11.85 9.74
CA HIS A 128 25.24 10.42 9.39
C HIS A 128 26.62 9.91 8.93
N ALA A 129 27.70 10.67 9.14
CA ALA A 129 29.04 10.33 8.64
C ALA A 129 29.61 9.00 9.20
N ASP A 130 29.26 8.71 10.46
CA ASP A 130 29.73 7.53 11.19
C ASP A 130 28.79 6.33 11.10
N HIS A 131 27.64 6.48 10.42
CA HIS A 131 26.64 5.42 10.27
C HIS A 131 26.68 4.81 8.87
N THR A 132 26.36 3.52 8.79
CA THR A 132 26.08 2.84 7.52
C THR A 132 24.62 2.46 7.51
N HIS A 133 23.90 2.85 6.46
CA HIS A 133 22.48 2.56 6.31
C HIS A 133 22.29 1.31 5.45
N SER A 134 21.39 0.41 5.86
CA SER A 134 21.07 -0.78 5.05
C SER A 134 20.25 -0.40 3.82
N LYS A 135 19.41 0.64 3.94
CA LYS A 135 18.62 1.15 2.83
C LYS A 135 18.41 2.65 2.91
N VAL A 136 18.58 3.31 1.77
CA VAL A 136 18.25 4.72 1.59
C VAL A 136 17.19 4.84 0.50
N THR A 137 16.05 5.44 0.81
CA THR A 137 14.97 5.67 -0.15
C THR A 137 14.79 7.16 -0.36
N ILE A 138 14.88 7.61 -1.60
CA ILE A 138 14.71 9.02 -1.97
C ILE A 138 13.47 9.14 -2.83
N THR A 139 12.50 9.91 -2.36
CA THR A 139 11.21 10.08 -3.02
C THR A 139 11.00 11.53 -3.43
N GLY A 140 10.80 11.78 -4.72
CA GLY A 140 10.51 13.11 -5.24
C GLY A 140 9.01 13.35 -5.40
N PHE A 141 8.59 14.59 -5.14
CA PHE A 141 7.21 15.06 -5.32
C PHE A 141 7.18 16.41 -6.06
N THR A 142 6.06 16.68 -6.72
CA THR A 142 5.76 17.94 -7.40
C THR A 142 4.48 18.56 -6.86
N ASP A 143 4.20 19.81 -7.26
CA ASP A 143 2.86 20.36 -7.11
C ASP A 143 1.92 19.81 -8.21
N SER A 144 0.66 20.25 -8.17
CA SER A 144 -0.37 19.81 -9.12
C SER A 144 -0.30 20.43 -10.52
N VAL A 145 0.64 21.34 -10.80
CA VAL A 145 0.70 22.06 -12.08
C VAL A 145 1.35 21.19 -13.15
N GLY A 146 0.72 21.11 -14.32
CA GLY A 146 1.20 20.29 -15.44
C GLY A 146 0.58 18.88 -15.49
N SER A 147 0.97 18.12 -16.50
CA SER A 147 0.48 16.75 -16.71
C SER A 147 1.09 15.75 -15.74
N ASP A 148 0.39 14.64 -15.52
CA ASP A 148 0.80 13.59 -14.60
C ASP A 148 2.15 12.97 -15.03
N ASP A 149 2.29 12.65 -16.32
CA ASP A 149 3.53 12.09 -16.89
C ASP A 149 4.72 13.03 -16.74
N TYR A 150 4.50 14.32 -17.00
CA TYR A 150 5.54 15.34 -16.85
C TYR A 150 5.98 15.45 -15.38
N ASN A 151 5.03 15.50 -14.46
CA ASN A 151 5.31 15.59 -13.03
C ASN A 151 6.00 14.33 -12.49
N LEU A 152 5.60 13.15 -12.97
CA LEU A 152 6.25 11.89 -12.63
C LEU A 152 7.72 11.92 -13.07
N ALA A 153 7.99 12.28 -14.33
CA ALA A 153 9.35 12.38 -14.84
C ALA A 153 10.17 13.47 -14.12
N LEU A 154 9.57 14.62 -13.79
CA LEU A 154 10.24 15.70 -13.07
C LEU A 154 10.61 15.29 -11.64
N SER A 155 9.67 14.66 -10.93
CA SER A 155 9.91 14.16 -9.56
C SER A 155 11.02 13.11 -9.53
N GLN A 156 11.06 12.22 -10.52
CA GLN A 156 12.09 11.20 -10.66
C GLN A 156 13.47 11.85 -10.84
N ARG A 157 13.62 12.78 -11.79
CA ARG A 157 14.89 13.49 -12.03
C ARG A 157 15.39 14.25 -10.80
N ARG A 158 14.47 14.86 -10.04
CA ARG A 158 14.80 15.56 -8.78
C ARG A 158 15.32 14.60 -7.72
N ALA A 159 14.65 13.46 -7.56
CA ALA A 159 15.09 12.41 -6.64
C ALA A 159 16.46 11.84 -7.05
N GLU A 160 16.71 11.66 -8.34
CA GLU A 160 18.00 11.20 -8.88
C GLU A 160 19.12 12.20 -8.61
N ALA A 161 18.86 13.50 -8.71
CA ALA A 161 19.86 14.53 -8.39
C ALA A 161 20.28 14.51 -6.92
N VAL A 162 19.32 14.33 -6.01
CA VAL A 162 19.60 14.15 -4.57
C VAL A 162 20.41 12.87 -4.33
N ALA A 163 20.01 11.75 -4.96
CA ALA A 163 20.74 10.49 -4.86
C ALA A 163 22.18 10.59 -5.36
N ALA A 164 22.39 11.25 -6.50
CA ALA A 164 23.71 11.47 -7.06
C ALA A 164 24.57 12.33 -6.12
N TYR A 165 24.00 13.37 -5.53
CA TYR A 165 24.68 14.22 -4.57
C TYR A 165 25.14 13.44 -3.32
N LEU A 166 24.22 12.72 -2.68
CA LEU A 166 24.51 11.94 -1.47
C LEU A 166 25.59 10.88 -1.71
N LYS A 167 25.53 10.17 -2.85
CA LYS A 167 26.55 9.20 -3.23
C LYS A 167 27.91 9.85 -3.47
N ALA A 168 27.94 10.99 -4.17
CA ALA A 168 29.18 11.69 -4.47
C ALA A 168 29.89 12.23 -3.21
N HIS A 169 29.13 12.53 -2.15
CA HIS A 169 29.67 13.04 -0.89
C HIS A 169 29.83 11.96 0.19
N GLY A 170 29.72 10.69 -0.19
CA GLY A 170 30.16 9.57 0.65
C GLY A 170 29.12 9.02 1.62
N LEU A 171 27.81 9.21 1.39
CA LEU A 171 26.79 8.52 2.16
C LEU A 171 26.98 7.00 2.04
N LYS A 172 27.17 6.33 3.19
CA LYS A 172 27.33 4.87 3.25
C LYS A 172 25.95 4.21 3.28
N ALA A 173 25.59 3.57 2.19
CA ALA A 173 24.34 2.84 2.08
C ALA A 173 24.54 1.52 1.31
N ASP A 174 24.02 0.41 1.83
CA ASP A 174 24.10 -0.89 1.14
C ASP A 174 23.18 -0.92 -0.07
N SER A 175 22.03 -0.24 0.03
CA SER A 175 21.08 -0.09 -1.06
C SER A 175 20.53 1.33 -1.12
N MET A 176 20.39 1.87 -2.34
CA MET A 176 19.79 3.17 -2.57
C MET A 176 18.69 3.05 -3.63
N THR A 177 17.47 3.43 -3.26
CA THR A 177 16.28 3.42 -4.12
C THR A 177 15.84 4.85 -4.41
N VAL A 178 15.49 5.12 -5.66
CA VAL A 178 15.07 6.44 -6.12
C VAL A 178 13.72 6.34 -6.80
N THR A 179 12.74 7.11 -6.34
CA THR A 179 11.35 7.04 -6.81
C THR A 179 10.77 8.42 -7.02
N GLY A 180 10.24 8.70 -8.21
CA GLY A 180 9.36 9.82 -8.47
C GLY A 180 7.91 9.47 -8.22
N ARG A 181 7.17 10.31 -7.50
CA ARG A 181 5.72 10.14 -7.27
C ARG A 181 4.86 11.23 -7.92
N GLY A 182 5.48 12.14 -8.67
CA GLY A 182 4.80 13.27 -9.28
C GLY A 182 4.01 14.06 -8.25
N LYS A 183 2.74 14.36 -8.57
CA LYS A 183 1.82 15.13 -7.72
C LYS A 183 1.03 14.28 -6.71
N ALA A 184 1.36 13.00 -6.56
CA ALA A 184 0.71 12.14 -5.56
C ALA A 184 1.06 12.59 -4.13
N ASP A 185 0.20 12.25 -3.18
CA ASP A 185 0.39 12.51 -1.75
C ASP A 185 0.77 13.97 -1.42
N PRO A 186 -0.10 14.94 -1.74
CA PRO A 186 0.11 16.33 -1.35
C PRO A 186 0.08 16.47 0.17
N VAL A 187 1.06 17.20 0.71
CA VAL A 187 1.16 17.52 2.15
C VAL A 187 0.46 18.84 2.49
N ALA A 188 0.15 19.66 1.47
CA ALA A 188 -0.56 20.92 1.60
C ALA A 188 -1.54 21.15 0.43
N SER A 189 -2.40 22.16 0.57
CA SER A 189 -3.38 22.50 -0.46
C SER A 189 -2.70 22.99 -1.75
N ASN A 190 -2.99 22.34 -2.87
CA ASN A 190 -2.51 22.81 -4.18
C ASN A 190 -3.22 24.09 -4.67
N ALA A 191 -4.28 24.54 -3.98
CA ALA A 191 -5.02 25.74 -4.33
C ALA A 191 -4.21 27.02 -4.07
N THR A 192 -3.35 27.03 -3.05
CA THR A 192 -2.55 28.21 -2.68
C THR A 192 -1.13 28.11 -3.20
N ALA A 193 -0.47 29.26 -3.41
CA ALA A 193 0.92 29.28 -3.87
C ALA A 193 1.85 28.64 -2.82
N GLU A 194 1.57 28.92 -1.54
CA GLU A 194 2.27 28.40 -0.38
C GLU A 194 2.11 26.88 -0.27
N GLY A 195 0.91 26.34 -0.49
CA GLY A 195 0.71 24.91 -0.42
C GLY A 195 1.33 24.16 -1.61
N ARG A 196 1.35 24.77 -2.80
CA ARG A 196 2.14 24.24 -3.93
C ARG A 196 3.64 24.22 -3.62
N ALA A 197 4.17 25.27 -2.99
CA ALA A 197 5.55 25.31 -2.53
C ALA A 197 5.90 24.16 -1.58
N SER A 198 5.03 23.87 -0.62
CA SER A 198 5.20 22.72 0.29
C SER A 198 5.11 21.36 -0.40
N ASN A 199 4.35 21.24 -1.49
CA ASN A 199 4.19 19.99 -2.22
C ASN A 199 5.36 19.67 -3.16
N ARG A 200 6.03 20.69 -3.70
CA ARG A 200 7.33 20.51 -4.34
C ARG A 200 8.29 20.10 -3.24
N ARG A 201 8.67 18.83 -3.12
CA ARG A 201 9.55 18.35 -2.04
C ARG A 201 10.30 17.09 -2.42
N ALA A 202 11.37 16.80 -1.70
CA ALA A 202 12.05 15.52 -1.74
C ALA A 202 12.13 14.95 -0.32
N GLU A 203 11.78 13.69 -0.17
CA GLU A 203 11.86 12.96 1.09
C GLU A 203 13.03 11.98 1.01
N VAL A 204 13.91 12.03 2.00
CA VAL A 204 15.00 11.05 2.17
C VAL A 204 14.69 10.23 3.40
N ARG A 205 14.59 8.92 3.20
CA ARG A 205 14.40 7.94 4.26
C ARG A 205 15.67 7.13 4.43
N LEU A 206 16.23 7.17 5.62
CA LEU A 206 17.42 6.42 6.00
C LEU A 206 16.99 5.28 6.92
N ASP A 207 17.25 4.04 6.49
CA ASP A 207 17.01 2.84 7.28
C ASP A 207 18.38 2.32 7.76
N SER A 208 18.59 2.33 9.07
CA SER A 208 19.79 1.75 9.69
C SER A 208 19.48 0.35 10.22
N GLU A 209 20.39 -0.59 10.05
CA GLU A 209 20.38 -1.81 10.88
C GLU A 209 20.74 -1.40 12.31
N LYS A 210 19.95 -1.85 13.29
CA LYS A 210 20.35 -1.76 14.69
C LYS A 210 21.54 -2.70 14.87
N GLU A 211 22.70 -2.14 15.16
CA GLU A 211 23.82 -2.86 15.77
C GLU A 211 23.43 -3.36 17.18
#